data_AF-A0A7C4S595-F1
#
_entry.id   AF-A0A7C4S595-F1
#
_cell.length_a   1.000
_cell.length_b   1.000
_cell.length_c   1.000
_cell.angle_alpha   90.00
_cell.angle_beta   90.00
_cell.angle_gamma   90.00
#
_symmetry.space_group_name_H-M   'P 1'
#
loop_
_entity.id
_entity.type
_entity.pdbx_description
1 polymer ?
#
loop_
_entity_poly.entity_id
_entity_poly.type
_entity_poly.pdbx_seq_one_letter_code
_entity_poly.pdbx_strand_id
1 'polypeptide(L)'
;MKFVGLKGFCRYSDSKAFDLNEINKMDNVAVALNRVKEADEIEEVCKKIKHETVILNEIAAIRNVSKFKKVVASVGLTPLNNEDIKFLKELGAFAAVIPPELNSEIDSFDKSLKLEVFGLATVEMFYKGKCILSAYFSNKSVKRQGVCRKECSRKWDVLYNGSKIAEITFKPEMR
;
A
#
# COMPACT_ATOMS: atom_id res chain seq x y z
N MET A 1 -6.88 -0.12 -17.18
CA MET A 1 -7.09 0.88 -16.12
C MET A 1 -5.74 1.39 -15.67
N LYS A 2 -5.54 2.71 -15.54
CA LYS A 2 -4.28 3.29 -15.04
C LYS A 2 -4.39 3.59 -13.55
N PHE A 3 -3.30 3.48 -12.79
CA PHE A 3 -3.26 3.83 -11.37
C PHE A 3 -2.58 5.18 -11.17
N VAL A 4 -3.24 6.10 -10.47
CA VAL A 4 -2.72 7.45 -10.23
C VAL A 4 -2.76 7.79 -8.75
N GLY A 5 -1.70 8.41 -8.24
CA GLY A 5 -1.63 8.85 -6.85
C GLY A 5 -2.18 10.27 -6.70
N LEU A 6 -2.98 10.49 -5.65
CA LEU A 6 -3.46 11.82 -5.27
C LEU A 6 -2.43 12.53 -4.37
N LYS A 7 -2.10 13.79 -4.67
CA LYS A 7 -1.26 14.65 -3.82
C LYS A 7 -1.79 14.67 -2.38
N GLY A 8 -0.90 14.56 -1.39
CA GLY A 8 -1.24 14.46 0.02
C GLY A 8 -1.60 13.03 0.47
N PHE A 9 -1.74 12.08 -0.46
CA PHE A 9 -2.00 10.66 -0.15
C PHE A 9 -0.95 9.70 -0.72
N CYS A 10 0.11 10.23 -1.34
CA CYS A 10 1.22 9.43 -1.84
C CYS A 10 2.25 9.10 -0.75
N ARG A 11 2.61 7.82 -0.63
CA ARG A 11 3.61 7.33 0.35
C ARG A 11 5.02 7.85 0.05
N TYR A 12 5.44 7.80 -1.22
CA TYR A 12 6.84 8.07 -1.59
C TYR A 12 7.12 9.56 -1.77
N SER A 13 6.29 10.26 -2.54
CA SER A 13 6.41 11.69 -2.78
C SER A 13 5.17 12.19 -3.53
N ASP A 14 4.81 13.45 -3.30
CA ASP A 14 3.80 14.16 -4.10
C ASP A 14 4.37 14.70 -5.42
N SER A 15 5.70 14.68 -5.62
CA SER A 15 6.35 15.19 -6.84
C SER A 15 5.90 14.50 -8.14
N LYS A 16 5.41 13.25 -8.03
CA LYS A 16 4.88 12.46 -9.16
C LYS A 16 3.37 12.19 -9.02
N ALA A 17 2.73 12.85 -8.07
CA ALA A 17 1.30 12.72 -7.82
C ALA A 17 0.54 13.83 -8.55
N PHE A 18 -0.74 13.62 -8.76
CA PHE A 18 -1.63 14.58 -9.39
C PHE A 18 -2.57 15.19 -8.35
N ASP A 19 -2.98 16.44 -8.56
CA ASP A 19 -4.07 17.02 -7.79
C ASP A 19 -5.43 16.51 -8.28
N LEU A 20 -6.48 16.86 -7.54
CA LEU A 20 -7.83 16.40 -7.80
C LEU A 20 -8.38 16.88 -9.16
N ASN A 21 -8.03 18.11 -9.58
CA ASN A 21 -8.51 18.68 -10.84
C ASN A 21 -7.84 17.98 -12.03
N GLU A 22 -6.54 17.72 -11.92
CA GLU A 22 -5.77 16.93 -12.89
C GLU A 22 -6.39 15.53 -13.03
N ILE A 23 -6.60 14.82 -11.91
CA ILE A 23 -7.17 13.46 -11.90
C ILE A 23 -8.57 13.41 -12.51
N ASN A 24 -9.45 14.35 -12.15
CA ASN A 24 -10.84 14.35 -12.63
C ASN A 24 -10.98 14.63 -14.14
N LYS A 25 -9.93 15.16 -14.79
CA LYS A 25 -9.84 15.34 -16.24
C LYS A 25 -9.29 14.11 -16.98
N MET A 26 -8.70 13.14 -16.27
CA MET A 26 -8.17 11.92 -16.89
C MET A 26 -9.29 10.94 -17.24
N ASP A 27 -9.02 10.03 -18.16
CA ASP A 27 -9.94 8.95 -18.52
C ASP A 27 -9.51 7.61 -17.90
N ASN A 28 -10.48 6.88 -17.32
CA ASN A 28 -10.33 5.49 -16.88
C ASN A 28 -9.14 5.23 -15.94
N VAL A 29 -9.12 5.94 -14.81
CA VAL A 29 -8.09 5.80 -13.77
C VAL A 29 -8.68 5.26 -12.46
N ALA A 30 -7.88 4.47 -11.74
CA ALA A 30 -8.08 4.15 -10.33
C ALA A 30 -7.21 5.06 -9.47
N VAL A 31 -7.81 5.73 -8.48
CA VAL A 31 -7.11 6.74 -7.68
C VAL A 31 -6.61 6.14 -6.38
N ALA A 32 -5.30 6.18 -6.16
CA ALA A 32 -4.65 5.57 -5.02
C ALA A 32 -4.44 6.56 -3.87
N LEU A 33 -5.07 6.27 -2.73
CA LEU A 33 -4.94 6.99 -1.47
C LEU A 33 -4.17 6.11 -0.48
N ASN A 34 -2.84 6.06 -0.66
CA ASN A 34 -1.97 5.08 0.00
C ASN A 34 -1.44 5.50 1.37
N ARG A 35 -1.72 6.74 1.81
CA ARG A 35 -1.47 7.20 3.18
C ARG A 35 -2.64 6.85 4.09
N VAL A 36 -2.29 6.54 5.33
CA VAL A 36 -3.24 6.37 6.43
C VAL A 36 -3.57 7.76 6.96
N LYS A 37 -4.84 8.12 6.88
CA LYS A 37 -5.44 9.34 7.45
C LYS A 37 -6.74 8.95 8.14
N GLU A 38 -7.43 9.91 8.75
CA GLU A 38 -8.73 9.66 9.35
C GLU A 38 -9.75 9.23 8.27
N ALA A 39 -10.63 8.29 8.64
CA ALA A 39 -11.56 7.68 7.70
C ALA A 39 -12.49 8.73 7.05
N ASP A 40 -12.97 9.69 7.84
CA ASP A 40 -13.85 10.76 7.39
C ASP A 40 -13.13 11.67 6.38
N GLU A 41 -11.84 11.96 6.57
CA GLU A 41 -11.05 12.74 5.61
C GLU A 41 -10.94 11.99 4.27
N ILE A 42 -10.67 10.68 4.32
CA ILE A 42 -10.59 9.84 3.12
C ILE A 42 -11.95 9.80 2.42
N GLU A 43 -13.04 9.64 3.15
CA GLU A 43 -14.40 9.60 2.61
C GLU A 43 -14.75 10.91 1.90
N GLU A 44 -14.50 12.06 2.53
CA GLU A 44 -14.78 13.37 1.94
C GLU A 44 -13.97 13.64 0.67
N VAL A 45 -12.73 13.17 0.61
CA VAL A 45 -11.93 13.24 -0.61
C VAL A 45 -12.49 12.30 -1.69
N CYS A 46 -12.89 11.08 -1.33
CA CYS A 46 -13.46 10.10 -2.26
C CYS A 46 -14.78 10.57 -2.89
N LYS A 47 -15.61 11.33 -2.16
CA LYS A 47 -16.83 11.96 -2.71
C LYS A 47 -16.53 12.94 -3.86
N LYS A 48 -15.36 13.58 -3.84
CA LYS A 48 -14.94 14.59 -4.85
C LYS A 48 -14.20 13.97 -6.04
N ILE A 49 -13.77 12.73 -5.93
CA ILE A 49 -13.14 11.98 -7.03
C ILE A 49 -14.24 11.54 -8.00
N LYS A 50 -14.13 11.91 -9.29
CA LYS A 50 -15.10 11.52 -10.33
C LYS A 50 -15.03 10.03 -10.65
N HIS A 51 -13.85 9.44 -10.57
CA HIS A 51 -13.59 8.06 -10.94
C HIS A 51 -14.27 7.06 -10.00
N GLU A 52 -14.67 5.92 -10.56
CA GLU A 52 -15.40 4.88 -9.84
C GLU A 52 -14.52 4.12 -8.85
N THR A 53 -13.24 3.91 -9.21
CA THR A 53 -12.34 3.03 -8.47
C THR A 53 -11.33 3.82 -7.64
N VAL A 54 -11.20 3.46 -6.37
CA VAL A 54 -10.20 4.01 -5.45
C VAL A 54 -9.42 2.90 -4.76
N ILE A 55 -8.14 3.13 -4.47
CA ILE A 55 -7.30 2.20 -3.69
C ILE A 55 -7.06 2.79 -2.30
N LEU A 56 -7.50 2.09 -1.26
CA LEU A 56 -7.47 2.59 0.12
C LEU A 56 -6.62 1.72 1.03
N ASN A 57 -6.04 2.35 2.06
CA ASN A 57 -5.15 1.70 3.04
C ASN A 57 -5.65 1.90 4.49
N GLU A 58 -6.95 2.12 4.68
CA GLU A 58 -7.59 2.42 5.97
C GLU A 58 -8.92 1.65 6.04
N ILE A 59 -9.12 0.87 7.09
CA ILE A 59 -10.19 -0.15 7.18
C ILE A 59 -11.58 0.45 7.36
N ALA A 60 -11.72 1.53 8.15
CA ALA A 60 -12.99 2.20 8.35
C ALA A 60 -13.38 2.97 7.08
N ALA A 61 -12.42 3.58 6.39
CA ALA A 61 -12.64 4.22 5.10
C ALA A 61 -13.12 3.22 4.04
N ILE A 62 -12.58 1.99 4.00
CA ILE A 62 -13.08 0.94 3.09
C ILE A 62 -14.57 0.71 3.32
N ARG A 63 -14.99 0.53 4.58
CA ARG A 63 -16.40 0.29 4.94
C ARG A 63 -17.34 1.43 4.53
N ASN A 64 -16.88 2.67 4.64
CA ASN A 64 -17.71 3.82 4.31
C ASN A 64 -17.75 4.07 2.81
N VAL A 65 -16.60 4.02 2.15
CA VAL A 65 -16.44 4.40 0.74
C VAL A 65 -16.96 3.31 -0.21
N SER A 66 -16.94 2.04 0.20
CA SER A 66 -17.49 0.92 -0.59
C SER A 66 -18.97 1.08 -0.92
N LYS A 67 -19.71 1.90 -0.16
CA LYS A 67 -21.12 2.22 -0.40
C LYS A 67 -21.36 3.02 -1.68
N PHE A 68 -20.34 3.72 -2.21
CA PHE A 68 -20.49 4.59 -3.37
C PHE A 68 -19.30 4.57 -4.36
N LYS A 69 -18.25 3.79 -4.09
CA LYS A 69 -17.10 3.57 -4.99
C LYS A 69 -16.70 2.09 -5.00
N LYS A 70 -16.02 1.66 -6.07
CA LYS A 70 -15.29 0.39 -6.09
C LYS A 70 -13.98 0.55 -5.32
N VAL A 71 -13.92 -0.02 -4.12
CA VAL A 71 -12.74 0.08 -3.26
C VAL A 71 -11.81 -1.11 -3.47
N VAL A 72 -10.57 -0.83 -3.86
CA VAL A 72 -9.49 -1.81 -3.87
C VAL A 72 -8.69 -1.67 -2.57
N ALA A 73 -8.60 -2.73 -1.79
CA ALA A 73 -7.77 -2.78 -0.59
C ALA A 73 -6.29 -2.79 -0.98
N SER A 74 -5.54 -1.78 -0.55
CA SER A 74 -4.13 -1.59 -0.86
C SER A 74 -3.27 -2.69 -0.26
N VAL A 75 -2.16 -3.03 -0.95
CA VAL A 75 -1.12 -3.95 -0.43
C VAL A 75 -0.60 -3.55 0.95
N GLY A 76 -0.65 -2.25 1.29
CA GLY A 76 -0.20 -1.78 2.59
C GLY A 76 -1.16 -2.07 3.76
N LEU A 77 -2.29 -2.73 3.52
CA LEU A 77 -3.07 -3.42 4.56
C LEU A 77 -2.48 -4.79 4.87
N THR A 78 -1.76 -5.37 3.92
CA THR A 78 -1.01 -6.63 4.03
C THR A 78 -1.95 -7.84 4.23
N PRO A 79 -2.82 -8.16 3.25
CA PRO A 79 -3.59 -9.39 3.29
C PRO A 79 -2.66 -10.59 3.04
N LEU A 80 -2.55 -11.49 4.02
CA LEU A 80 -1.60 -12.60 4.02
C LEU A 80 -2.27 -13.97 3.91
N ASN A 81 -3.57 -14.06 4.11
CA ASN A 81 -4.30 -15.33 4.14
C ASN A 81 -5.79 -15.15 3.80
N ASN A 82 -6.52 -16.27 3.78
CA ASN A 82 -7.94 -16.30 3.45
C ASN A 82 -8.85 -15.55 4.43
N GLU A 83 -8.46 -15.45 5.71
CA GLU A 83 -9.24 -14.69 6.70
C GLU A 83 -9.12 -13.19 6.45
N ASP A 84 -7.95 -12.70 6.03
CA ASP A 84 -7.78 -11.31 5.61
C ASP A 84 -8.65 -10.99 4.37
N ILE A 85 -8.74 -11.92 3.42
CA ILE A 85 -9.59 -11.76 2.22
C ILE A 85 -11.07 -11.68 2.60
N LYS A 86 -11.53 -12.61 3.45
CA LYS A 86 -12.92 -12.60 3.95
C LYS A 86 -13.22 -11.30 4.69
N PHE A 87 -12.35 -10.87 5.58
CA PHE A 87 -12.51 -9.61 6.32
C PHE A 87 -12.60 -8.40 5.38
N LEU A 88 -11.71 -8.28 4.40
CA LEU A 88 -11.75 -7.18 3.43
C LEU A 88 -13.04 -7.20 2.60
N LYS A 89 -13.52 -8.39 2.22
CA LYS A 89 -14.79 -8.57 1.52
C LYS A 89 -15.98 -8.15 2.39
N GLU A 90 -16.00 -8.51 3.68
CA GLU A 90 -17.02 -8.10 4.64
C GLU A 90 -17.06 -6.58 4.85
N LEU A 91 -15.91 -5.90 4.76
CA LEU A 91 -15.86 -4.44 4.74
C LEU A 91 -16.42 -3.83 3.43
N GLY A 92 -16.71 -4.65 2.41
CA GLY A 92 -17.21 -4.19 1.11
C GLY A 92 -16.12 -3.87 0.09
N ALA A 93 -14.89 -4.35 0.28
CA ALA A 93 -13.88 -4.22 -0.76
C ALA A 93 -14.35 -4.91 -2.05
N PHE A 94 -14.06 -4.29 -3.19
CA PHE A 94 -14.26 -4.85 -4.53
C PHE A 94 -13.11 -5.77 -4.94
N ALA A 95 -11.89 -5.40 -4.55
CA ALA A 95 -10.68 -6.20 -4.79
C ALA A 95 -9.66 -6.01 -3.66
N ALA A 96 -8.67 -6.90 -3.58
CA ALA A 96 -7.52 -6.76 -2.70
C ALA A 96 -6.21 -6.97 -3.46
N VAL A 97 -5.23 -6.10 -3.19
CA VAL A 97 -3.88 -6.26 -3.75
C VAL A 97 -3.06 -7.15 -2.82
N ILE A 98 -2.66 -8.32 -3.32
CA ILE A 98 -1.87 -9.30 -2.58
C ILE A 98 -0.40 -8.88 -2.54
N PRO A 99 0.28 -9.00 -1.39
CA PRO A 99 1.72 -8.73 -1.30
C PRO A 99 2.52 -9.58 -2.29
N PRO A 100 3.52 -9.00 -2.98
CA PRO A 100 4.33 -9.72 -3.98
C PRO A 100 5.10 -10.91 -3.38
N GLU A 101 5.33 -10.91 -2.06
CA GLU A 101 5.93 -12.00 -1.31
C GLU A 101 5.11 -13.30 -1.39
N LEU A 102 3.80 -13.21 -1.68
CA LEU A 102 2.86 -14.33 -1.75
C LEU A 102 2.38 -14.64 -3.17
N ASN A 103 3.02 -14.05 -4.19
CA ASN A 103 2.64 -14.26 -5.59
C ASN A 103 2.62 -15.75 -5.99
N SER A 104 3.58 -16.55 -5.49
CA SER A 104 3.67 -17.99 -5.75
C SER A 104 2.56 -18.81 -5.09
N GLU A 105 1.86 -18.24 -4.11
CA GLU A 105 0.83 -18.92 -3.31
C GLU A 105 -0.58 -18.47 -3.70
N ILE A 106 -0.72 -17.59 -4.70
CA ILE A 106 -1.97 -16.93 -5.05
C ILE A 106 -3.11 -17.90 -5.31
N ASP A 107 -2.84 -19.07 -5.87
CA ASP A 107 -3.85 -20.08 -6.22
C ASP A 107 -4.51 -20.71 -4.98
N SER A 108 -3.86 -20.64 -3.82
CA SER A 108 -4.43 -21.12 -2.55
C SER A 108 -5.40 -20.12 -1.90
N PHE A 109 -5.46 -18.88 -2.41
CA PHE A 109 -6.31 -17.83 -1.85
C PHE A 109 -7.77 -17.95 -2.29
N ASP A 110 -8.68 -17.59 -1.40
CA ASP A 110 -10.11 -17.44 -1.66
C ASP A 110 -10.32 -16.42 -2.79
N LYS A 111 -10.98 -16.87 -3.86
CA LYS A 111 -11.30 -16.05 -5.05
C LYS A 111 -12.69 -15.39 -4.95
N SER A 112 -13.34 -15.48 -3.79
CA SER A 112 -14.64 -14.85 -3.55
C SER A 112 -14.56 -13.31 -3.49
N LEU A 113 -13.35 -12.75 -3.41
CA LEU A 113 -13.00 -11.35 -3.66
C LEU A 113 -12.02 -11.30 -4.84
N LYS A 114 -12.11 -10.28 -5.70
CA LYS A 114 -11.14 -10.12 -6.79
C LYS A 114 -9.74 -9.88 -6.21
N LEU A 115 -8.76 -10.66 -6.65
CA LEU A 115 -7.37 -10.51 -6.23
C LEU A 115 -6.54 -9.82 -7.32
N GLU A 116 -5.75 -8.83 -6.93
CA GLU A 116 -4.76 -8.20 -7.80
C GLU A 116 -3.35 -8.57 -7.30
N VAL A 117 -2.49 -9.01 -8.21
CA VAL A 117 -1.11 -9.40 -7.92
C VAL A 117 -0.13 -8.50 -8.64
N PHE A 118 1.07 -8.39 -8.10
CA PHE A 118 2.15 -7.68 -8.77
C PHE A 118 2.76 -8.57 -9.85
N GLY A 119 2.71 -8.16 -11.11
CA GLY A 119 3.48 -8.83 -12.17
C GLY A 119 4.98 -8.53 -12.09
N LEU A 120 5.34 -7.40 -11.48
CA LEU A 120 6.73 -6.99 -11.20
C LEU A 120 6.74 -6.09 -9.97
N ALA A 121 7.57 -6.40 -8.98
CA ALA A 121 7.75 -5.59 -7.79
C ALA A 121 9.17 -5.69 -7.21
N THR A 122 9.62 -4.59 -6.62
CA THR A 122 10.76 -4.68 -5.69
C THR A 122 10.27 -5.24 -4.35
N VAL A 123 10.66 -6.46 -4.01
CA VAL A 123 10.36 -7.07 -2.71
C VAL A 123 11.26 -6.43 -1.66
N GLU A 124 10.64 -5.80 -0.67
CA GLU A 124 11.32 -5.10 0.43
C GLU A 124 11.69 -6.12 1.53
N MET A 125 12.63 -5.80 2.43
CA MET A 125 12.99 -6.67 3.57
C MET A 125 11.80 -7.01 4.47
N PHE A 126 10.82 -6.11 4.52
CA PHE A 126 9.56 -6.27 5.26
C PHE A 126 8.39 -6.15 4.28
N TYR A 127 7.17 -6.36 4.77
CA TYR A 127 5.94 -6.28 3.98
C TYR A 127 5.85 -5.05 3.09
N LYS A 128 5.63 -5.29 1.79
CA LYS A 128 5.36 -4.24 0.82
C LYS A 128 4.28 -3.28 1.32
N GLY A 129 4.60 -1.99 1.30
CA GLY A 129 3.70 -0.96 1.82
C GLY A 129 4.01 -0.57 3.27
N LYS A 130 4.53 -1.44 4.14
CA LYS A 130 4.77 -1.12 5.56
C LYS A 130 6.27 -1.06 5.86
N CYS A 131 6.89 0.11 5.65
CA CYS A 131 8.30 0.28 6.05
C CYS A 131 8.42 0.55 7.55
N ILE A 132 8.68 -0.50 8.32
CA ILE A 132 8.94 -0.46 9.76
C ILE A 132 10.29 0.19 10.04
N LEU A 133 11.32 -0.16 9.27
CA LEU A 133 12.69 0.29 9.55
C LEU A 133 12.86 1.81 9.42
N SER A 134 12.35 2.42 8.35
CA SER A 134 12.34 3.89 8.25
C SER A 134 11.49 4.55 9.33
N ALA A 135 10.41 3.92 9.78
CA ALA A 135 9.62 4.46 10.88
C ALA A 135 10.40 4.43 12.20
N TYR A 136 11.11 3.33 12.48
CA TYR A 136 11.97 3.16 13.66
C TYR A 136 13.05 4.25 13.73
N PHE A 137 13.84 4.44 12.67
CA PHE A 137 14.93 5.43 12.67
C PHE A 137 14.48 6.89 12.64
N SER A 138 13.30 7.18 12.09
CA SER A 138 12.79 8.56 12.00
C SER A 138 11.80 8.93 13.10
N ASN A 139 11.41 7.96 13.94
CA ASN A 139 10.32 8.07 14.91
C ASN A 139 9.01 8.63 14.28
N LYS A 140 8.78 8.33 12.99
CA LYS A 140 7.63 8.81 12.22
C LYS A 140 7.07 7.69 11.37
N SER A 141 5.77 7.41 11.50
CA SER A 141 5.10 6.45 10.63
C SER A 141 5.22 6.85 9.16
N VAL A 142 5.87 6.01 8.36
CA VAL A 142 6.03 6.17 6.90
C VAL A 142 4.68 6.17 6.17
N LYS A 143 3.65 5.59 6.78
CA LYS A 143 2.31 5.50 6.20
C LYS A 143 1.42 6.68 6.52
N ARG A 144 1.64 7.37 7.65
CA ARG A 144 0.88 8.58 8.02
C ARG A 144 1.58 9.84 7.52
N GLN A 145 2.78 10.12 8.05
CA GLN A 145 3.45 11.41 7.89
C GLN A 145 4.89 11.32 7.34
N GLY A 146 5.57 10.19 7.55
CA GLY A 146 6.92 9.97 7.07
C GLY A 146 7.01 9.64 5.58
N VAL A 147 8.23 9.30 5.16
CA VAL A 147 8.55 8.78 3.82
C VAL A 147 9.56 7.64 3.97
N CYS A 148 9.56 6.71 3.01
CA CYS A 148 10.56 5.65 2.99
C CYS A 148 11.94 6.26 2.72
N ARG A 149 12.88 6.10 3.67
CA ARG A 149 14.28 6.56 3.54
C ARG A 149 15.22 5.49 3.00
N LYS A 150 14.66 4.35 2.56
CA LYS A 150 15.40 3.16 2.11
C LYS A 150 16.42 2.68 3.15
N GLU A 151 16.04 2.71 4.43
CA GLU A 151 16.90 2.26 5.53
C GLU A 151 17.41 0.83 5.30
N CYS A 152 16.57 -0.07 4.76
CA CYS A 152 16.96 -1.44 4.44
C CYS A 152 18.13 -1.53 3.45
N SER A 153 18.30 -0.52 2.59
CA SER A 153 19.35 -0.48 1.57
C SER A 153 20.69 0.05 2.09
N ARG A 154 20.80 0.38 3.38
CA ARG A 154 22.07 0.73 4.03
C ARG A 154 22.95 -0.50 4.20
N LYS A 155 24.24 -0.25 4.43
CA LYS A 155 25.19 -1.25 4.91
C LYS A 155 24.98 -1.46 6.41
N TRP A 156 24.93 -2.71 6.82
CA TRP A 156 24.69 -3.14 8.21
C TRP A 156 25.84 -4.01 8.67
N ASP A 157 26.42 -3.65 9.81
CA ASP A 157 27.38 -4.50 10.50
C ASP A 157 26.63 -5.56 11.30
N VAL A 158 26.98 -6.83 11.08
CA VAL A 158 26.48 -7.95 11.88
C VAL A 158 27.50 -8.21 12.97
N LEU A 159 27.06 -8.05 14.22
CA LEU A 159 27.90 -8.25 15.40
C LEU A 159 27.53 -9.56 16.09
N TYR A 160 28.54 -10.32 16.50
CA TYR A 160 28.40 -11.49 17.37
C TYR A 160 29.45 -11.39 18.48
N ASN A 161 29.02 -11.51 19.74
CA ASN A 161 29.87 -11.30 20.92
C ASN A 161 30.70 -10.00 20.85
N GLY A 162 30.07 -8.90 20.41
CA GLY A 162 30.71 -7.59 20.29
C GLY A 162 31.70 -7.45 19.11
N SER A 163 31.97 -8.52 18.37
CA SER A 163 32.86 -8.51 17.20
C SER A 163 32.07 -8.47 15.91
N LYS A 164 32.51 -7.67 14.93
CA LYS A 164 31.94 -7.67 13.58
C LYS A 164 32.27 -8.99 12.88
N ILE A 165 31.24 -9.72 12.47
CA ILE A 165 31.37 -10.99 11.75
C ILE A 165 30.99 -10.89 10.28
N ALA A 166 30.17 -9.90 9.90
CA ALA A 166 29.80 -9.67 8.51
C ALA A 166 29.37 -8.21 8.28
N GLU A 167 29.31 -7.84 7.00
CA GLU A 167 28.65 -6.62 6.52
C GLU A 167 27.62 -7.03 5.47
N ILE A 168 26.36 -6.62 5.65
CA ILE A 168 25.25 -7.01 4.78
C ILE A 168 24.41 -5.80 4.36
N THR A 169 23.56 -5.99 3.36
CA THR A 169 22.61 -4.98 2.90
C THR A 169 21.32 -5.67 2.47
N PHE A 170 20.17 -5.13 2.83
CA PHE A 170 18.85 -5.68 2.47
C PHE A 170 18.21 -4.84 1.36
N LYS A 171 18.95 -4.64 0.27
CA LYS A 171 18.46 -3.92 -0.90
C LYS A 171 17.25 -4.65 -1.46
N PRO A 172 16.14 -3.94 -1.76
CA PRO A 172 14.99 -4.58 -2.38
C PRO A 172 15.38 -5.27 -3.69
N GLU A 173 14.97 -6.53 -3.84
CA GLU A 173 15.20 -7.33 -5.04
C GLU A 173 14.02 -7.19 -5.99
N MET A 174 14.28 -7.09 -7.28
CA MET A 174 13.21 -7.11 -8.28
C MET A 174 12.74 -8.54 -8.48
N ARG A 175 11.43 -8.77 -8.37
CA ARG A 175 10.76 -10.05 -8.60
C ARG A 175 9.51 -9.86 -9.44
#